data_AF-A0A8X6UBJ3-F1
#
_entry.id   AF-A0A8X6UBJ3-F1
#
_cell.length_a   1.000
_cell.length_b   1.000
_cell.length_c   1.000
_cell.angle_alpha   90.00
_cell.angle_beta   90.00
_cell.angle_gamma   90.00
#
_symmetry.space_group_name_H-M   'P 1'
#
loop_
_entity.id
_entity.type
_entity.pdbx_description
1 polymer ?
#
loop_
_entity_poly.entity_id
_entity_poly.type
_entity_poly.pdbx_seq_one_letter_code
_entity_poly.pdbx_strand_id
1 'polypeptide(L)'
;MAWLDLENAFGSVPHSFILGALERAGVPESTIFLVSALYTGSTSSIRVESGWTDPIPMCAGVRQGCPLSSIIFNLTLEQILRTGLPSDAGFELFSKSFSCLAYADDLLIIDSSSAGLQRTIDQLSSQANRAGLKFKPAKCASLSFSFTSHRRHIDPSPIRVNNVPIRNISDQDAYKYLGVRVGFSFSQDHGEFFRGSPLMW
;
A
#
# COMPACT_ATOMS: atom_id res chain seq x y z
N MET A 1 -5.15 12.55 5.98
CA MET A 1 -4.60 11.17 5.88
C MET A 1 -5.46 10.35 4.93
N ALA A 2 -4.87 9.39 4.23
CA ALA A 2 -5.61 8.45 3.40
C ALA A 2 -5.02 7.04 3.50
N TRP A 3 -5.89 6.05 3.66
CA TRP A 3 -5.56 4.63 3.55
C TRP A 3 -5.85 4.16 2.13
N LEU A 4 -4.84 3.59 1.48
CA LEU A 4 -4.90 3.10 0.12
C LEU A 4 -4.64 1.59 0.10
N ASP A 5 -5.45 0.86 -0.68
CA ASP A 5 -5.36 -0.59 -0.88
C ASP A 5 -5.12 -0.86 -2.37
N LEU A 6 -4.11 -1.68 -2.67
CA LEU A 6 -3.76 -2.09 -4.02
C LEU A 6 -4.64 -3.26 -4.49
N GLU A 7 -5.18 -3.16 -5.69
CA GLU A 7 -5.87 -4.24 -6.36
C GLU A 7 -4.87 -5.30 -6.86
N ASN A 8 -5.06 -6.55 -6.41
CA ASN A 8 -4.27 -7.71 -6.86
C ASN A 8 -2.76 -7.42 -6.87
N ALA A 9 -2.24 -6.85 -5.78
CA ALA A 9 -0.89 -6.29 -5.74
C ALA A 9 0.21 -7.28 -6.18
N PHE A 10 0.17 -8.49 -5.61
CA PHE A 10 1.12 -9.55 -5.95
C PHE A 10 0.97 -10.10 -7.37
N GLY A 11 -0.19 -9.97 -8.02
CA GLY A 11 -0.46 -10.58 -9.32
C GLY A 11 -0.30 -9.62 -10.52
N SER A 12 -0.09 -8.33 -10.28
CA SER A 12 -0.29 -7.31 -11.33
C SER A 12 1.01 -6.69 -11.87
N VAL A 13 2.13 -6.81 -11.15
CA VAL A 13 3.40 -6.17 -11.53
C VAL A 13 4.06 -6.92 -12.70
N PRO A 14 4.35 -6.27 -13.84
CA PRO A 14 5.07 -6.91 -14.95
C PRO A 14 6.46 -7.40 -14.51
N HIS A 15 6.88 -8.58 -14.97
CA HIS A 15 8.20 -9.13 -14.64
C HIS A 15 9.35 -8.20 -15.05
N SER A 16 9.22 -7.48 -16.17
CA SER A 16 10.21 -6.48 -16.59
C SER A 16 10.38 -5.34 -15.58
N PHE A 17 9.27 -4.90 -14.96
CA PHE A 17 9.32 -3.87 -13.93
C PHE A 17 9.98 -4.41 -12.66
N ILE A 18 9.66 -5.65 -12.27
CA ILE A 18 10.30 -6.34 -11.14
C ILE A 18 11.82 -6.38 -11.34
N LEU A 19 12.31 -6.86 -12.49
CA LEU A 19 13.74 -6.98 -12.75
C LEU A 19 14.44 -5.63 -12.69
N GLY A 20 13.84 -4.59 -13.28
CA GLY A 20 14.38 -3.23 -13.18
C GLY A 20 14.36 -2.67 -11.75
N ALA A 21 13.39 -3.05 -10.92
CA ALA A 21 13.35 -2.64 -9.52
C ALA A 21 14.50 -3.26 -8.72
N LEU A 22 14.79 -4.54 -8.97
CA LEU A 22 15.94 -5.23 -8.36
C LEU A 22 17.27 -4.60 -8.79
N GLU A 23 17.42 -4.26 -10.06
CA GLU A 23 18.60 -3.56 -10.57
C GLU A 23 18.81 -2.22 -9.86
N ARG A 24 17.76 -1.39 -9.75
CA ARG A 24 17.82 -0.11 -9.04
C ARG A 24 18.07 -0.25 -7.54
N ALA A 25 17.66 -1.37 -6.95
CA ALA A 25 17.95 -1.68 -5.55
C ALA A 25 19.40 -2.17 -5.34
N GLY A 26 20.21 -2.30 -6.40
CA GLY A 26 21.60 -2.74 -6.31
C GLY A 26 21.74 -4.25 -6.10
N VAL A 27 20.73 -5.03 -6.44
CA VAL A 27 20.80 -6.50 -6.37
C VAL A 27 21.84 -7.00 -7.38
N PRO A 28 22.75 -7.93 -7.02
CA PRO A 28 23.76 -8.44 -7.95
C PRO A 28 23.14 -9.05 -9.20
N GLU A 29 23.77 -8.82 -10.36
CA GLU A 29 23.29 -9.30 -11.66
C GLU A 29 23.05 -10.82 -11.69
N SER A 30 23.92 -11.60 -11.03
CA SER A 30 23.75 -13.06 -10.90
C SER A 30 22.46 -13.44 -10.18
N THR A 31 22.04 -12.66 -9.18
CA THR A 31 20.78 -12.88 -8.45
C THR A 31 19.59 -12.46 -9.31
N ILE A 32 19.69 -11.34 -10.02
CA ILE A 32 18.66 -10.89 -10.97
C ILE A 32 18.45 -11.92 -12.08
N PHE A 33 19.53 -12.52 -12.58
CA PHE A 33 19.47 -13.60 -13.56
C PHE A 33 18.71 -14.81 -13.02
N LEU A 34 18.98 -15.25 -11.80
CA LEU A 34 18.25 -16.35 -11.16
C LEU A 34 16.76 -16.01 -11.00
N VAL A 35 16.44 -14.80 -10.57
CA VAL A 35 15.04 -14.34 -10.46
C VAL A 35 14.36 -14.33 -11.84
N SER A 36 15.02 -13.82 -12.86
CA SER A 36 14.51 -13.83 -14.24
C SER A 36 14.25 -15.25 -14.74
N ALA A 37 15.17 -16.18 -14.47
CA ALA A 37 15.03 -17.59 -14.82
C ALA A 37 13.83 -18.26 -14.11
N LEU A 38 13.52 -17.87 -12.87
CA LEU A 38 12.34 -18.38 -12.14
C LEU A 38 11.01 -17.94 -12.76
N TYR A 39 10.97 -16.75 -13.35
CA TYR A 39 9.76 -16.18 -13.95
C TYR A 39 9.60 -16.51 -15.44
N THR A 40 10.71 -16.71 -16.16
CA THR A 40 10.71 -16.98 -17.61
C THR A 40 10.00 -18.29 -17.94
N GLY A 41 9.00 -18.24 -18.82
CA GLY A 41 8.24 -19.41 -19.24
C GLY A 41 7.41 -20.06 -18.11
N SER A 42 7.27 -19.39 -16.97
CA SER A 42 6.50 -19.92 -15.84
C SER A 42 5.01 -20.03 -16.18
N THR A 43 4.40 -21.13 -15.75
CA THR A 43 2.98 -21.43 -15.93
C THR A 43 2.37 -21.91 -14.62
N SER A 44 1.06 -21.79 -14.49
CA SER A 44 0.26 -22.33 -13.40
C SER A 44 -0.88 -23.18 -13.95
N SER A 45 -1.21 -24.28 -13.29
CA SER A 45 -2.39 -25.10 -13.59
C SER A 45 -3.24 -25.25 -12.33
N ILE A 46 -4.55 -25.36 -12.50
CA ILE A 46 -5.50 -25.56 -11.40
C ILE A 46 -5.87 -27.04 -11.34
N ARG A 47 -5.90 -27.62 -10.14
CA ARG A 47 -6.40 -28.98 -9.94
C ARG A 47 -7.90 -28.95 -9.68
N VAL A 48 -8.65 -29.64 -10.52
CA VAL A 48 -10.10 -29.87 -10.39
C VAL A 48 -10.38 -31.37 -10.26
N GLU A 49 -11.63 -31.75 -9.99
CA GLU A 49 -12.02 -33.17 -9.85
C GLU A 49 -11.68 -34.01 -11.09
N SER A 50 -11.81 -33.42 -12.28
CA SER A 50 -11.51 -34.07 -13.56
C SER A 50 -10.02 -34.09 -13.95
N GLY A 51 -9.12 -33.56 -13.11
CA GLY A 51 -7.68 -33.50 -13.39
C GLY A 51 -7.08 -32.10 -13.31
N TRP A 52 -6.00 -31.87 -14.06
CA TRP A 52 -5.36 -30.55 -14.17
C TRP A 52 -5.93 -29.76 -15.34
N THR A 53 -6.06 -28.44 -15.19
CA THR A 53 -6.34 -27.54 -16.31
C THR A 53 -5.12 -27.41 -17.22
N ASP A 54 -5.36 -26.92 -18.43
CA ASP A 54 -4.29 -26.47 -19.32
C ASP A 54 -3.39 -25.43 -18.62
N PRO A 55 -2.08 -25.40 -18.92
CA PRO A 55 -1.15 -24.45 -18.33
C PRO A 55 -1.52 -23.00 -18.67
N ILE A 56 -1.63 -22.17 -17.64
CA ILE A 56 -1.88 -20.72 -17.73
C ILE A 56 -0.53 -20.00 -17.64
N PRO A 57 -0.10 -19.27 -18.67
CA PRO A 57 1.13 -18.48 -18.61
C PRO A 57 1.10 -17.43 -17.52
N MET A 58 2.18 -17.35 -16.74
CA MET A 58 2.36 -16.32 -15.74
C MET A 58 3.19 -15.20 -16.32
N CYS A 59 2.52 -14.13 -16.77
CA CYS A 59 3.16 -12.99 -17.43
C CYS A 59 3.44 -11.80 -16.50
N ALA A 60 2.85 -11.82 -15.30
CA ALA A 60 2.97 -10.77 -14.31
C ALA A 60 2.78 -11.33 -12.90
N GLY A 61 3.20 -10.51 -11.94
CA GLY A 61 3.13 -10.80 -10.53
C GLY A 61 4.36 -11.52 -9.99
N VAL A 62 4.31 -11.79 -8.70
CA VAL A 62 5.28 -12.62 -8.00
C VAL A 62 4.64 -13.98 -7.71
N ARG A 63 5.47 -15.01 -7.62
CA ARG A 63 5.01 -16.38 -7.39
C ARG A 63 4.46 -16.58 -5.98
N GLN A 64 3.14 -16.69 -5.83
CA GLN A 64 2.53 -16.96 -4.52
C GLN A 64 3.11 -18.23 -3.87
N GLY A 65 3.37 -18.16 -2.56
CA GLY A 65 4.02 -19.24 -1.80
C GLY A 65 5.54 -19.30 -1.92
N CYS A 66 6.17 -18.46 -2.76
CA CYS A 66 7.62 -18.35 -2.80
C CYS A 66 8.13 -17.42 -1.68
N PRO A 67 9.12 -17.84 -0.87
CA PRO A 67 9.69 -16.98 0.18
C PRO A 67 10.27 -15.65 -0.32
N LEU A 68 10.74 -15.60 -1.57
CA LEU A 68 11.31 -14.39 -2.17
C LEU A 68 10.26 -13.38 -2.61
N SER A 69 9.02 -13.81 -2.83
CA SER A 69 7.99 -12.97 -3.44
C SER A 69 7.66 -11.72 -2.64
N SER A 70 7.61 -11.83 -1.31
CA SER A 70 7.37 -10.67 -0.44
C SER A 70 8.48 -9.63 -0.54
N ILE A 71 9.73 -10.06 -0.56
CA ILE A 71 10.89 -9.15 -0.67
C ILE A 71 10.92 -8.49 -2.04
N ILE A 72 10.71 -9.27 -3.10
CA ILE A 72 10.66 -8.75 -4.48
C ILE A 72 9.54 -7.72 -4.63
N PHE A 73 8.36 -8.01 -4.09
CA PHE A 73 7.24 -7.08 -4.11
C PHE A 73 7.55 -5.80 -3.31
N ASN A 74 8.15 -5.92 -2.12
CA ASN A 74 8.53 -4.75 -1.33
C ASN A 74 9.56 -3.86 -2.05
N LEU A 75 10.56 -4.44 -2.72
CA LEU A 75 11.53 -3.66 -3.52
C LEU A 75 10.88 -2.95 -4.71
N THR A 76 9.89 -3.60 -5.32
CA THR A 76 9.07 -3.01 -6.37
C THR A 76 8.27 -1.82 -5.84
N LEU A 77 7.59 -1.99 -4.69
CA LEU A 77 6.79 -0.96 -4.07
C LEU A 77 7.66 0.22 -3.59
N GLU A 78 8.82 -0.06 -2.99
CA GLU A 78 9.80 0.94 -2.57
C GLU A 78 10.18 1.85 -3.74
N GLN A 79 10.39 1.31 -4.93
CA GLN A 79 10.68 2.12 -6.10
C GLN A 79 9.51 3.06 -6.45
N ILE A 80 8.27 2.57 -6.41
CA ILE A 80 7.07 3.36 -6.68
C ILE A 80 6.92 4.49 -5.65
N LEU A 81 7.16 4.19 -4.37
CA LEU A 81 7.11 5.18 -3.30
C LEU A 81 8.19 6.24 -3.49
N ARG A 82 9.43 5.85 -3.81
CA ARG A 82 10.53 6.79 -4.06
C ARG A 82 10.28 7.72 -5.24
N THR A 83 9.60 7.27 -6.29
CA THR A 83 9.30 8.11 -7.47
C THR A 83 7.95 8.83 -7.37
N GLY A 84 7.08 8.41 -6.45
CA GLY A 84 5.71 8.91 -6.34
C GLY A 84 5.42 9.77 -5.11
N LEU A 85 6.29 9.76 -4.09
CA LEU A 85 6.17 10.66 -2.95
C LEU A 85 6.90 11.98 -3.24
N PRO A 86 6.21 13.13 -3.28
CA PRO A 86 6.85 14.43 -3.36
C PRO A 86 7.84 14.67 -2.21
N SER A 87 8.92 15.40 -2.46
CA SER A 87 9.90 15.77 -1.42
C SER A 87 9.32 16.72 -0.36
N ASP A 88 8.28 17.48 -0.71
CA ASP A 88 7.55 18.40 0.15
C ASP A 88 6.29 17.77 0.76
N ALA A 89 6.00 16.50 0.48
CA ALA A 89 4.88 15.79 1.08
C ALA A 89 5.15 15.45 2.54
N GLY A 90 4.07 15.36 3.31
CA GLY A 90 4.12 14.86 4.68
C GLY A 90 3.60 15.82 5.74
N PHE A 91 3.74 15.35 6.96
CA PHE A 91 3.37 16.07 8.17
C PHE A 91 4.54 16.02 9.16
N GLU A 92 4.93 17.18 9.68
CA GLU A 92 6.02 17.28 10.65
C GLU A 92 5.54 16.95 12.05
N LEU A 93 6.23 15.99 12.69
CA LEU A 93 6.01 15.62 14.07
C LEU A 93 7.38 15.33 14.72
N PHE A 94 7.66 15.95 15.88
CA PHE A 94 8.94 15.81 16.59
C PHE A 94 10.18 16.07 15.69
N SER A 95 10.11 17.11 14.85
CA SER A 95 11.17 17.47 13.90
C SER A 95 11.49 16.39 12.85
N LYS A 96 10.54 15.50 12.56
CA LYS A 96 10.61 14.50 11.49
C LYS A 96 9.38 14.63 10.60
N SER A 97 9.56 14.55 9.28
CA SER A 97 8.45 14.50 8.33
C SER A 97 8.00 13.07 8.12
N PHE A 98 6.68 12.85 8.18
CA PHE A 98 6.03 11.57 7.89
C PHE A 98 5.08 11.76 6.72
N SER A 99 5.39 11.12 5.59
CA SER A 99 4.57 11.19 4.36
C SER A 99 3.86 9.87 4.03
N CYS A 100 4.45 8.74 4.40
CA CYS A 100 3.93 7.41 4.10
C CYS A 100 4.29 6.41 5.21
N LEU A 101 3.33 5.56 5.58
CA LEU A 101 3.57 4.28 6.24
C LEU A 101 3.12 3.18 5.28
N ALA A 102 4.02 2.25 4.95
CA ALA A 102 3.73 1.14 4.05
C ALA A 102 3.90 -0.17 4.82
N TYR A 103 2.89 -1.04 4.75
CA TYR A 103 2.95 -2.39 5.28
C TYR A 103 2.40 -3.37 4.24
N ALA A 104 3.29 -4.09 3.57
CA ALA A 104 2.95 -4.92 2.41
C ALA A 104 2.15 -4.11 1.36
N ASP A 105 0.88 -4.45 1.11
CA ASP A 105 -0.02 -3.80 0.17
C ASP A 105 -0.88 -2.67 0.76
N ASP A 106 -0.87 -2.49 2.09
CA ASP A 106 -1.55 -1.39 2.78
C ASP A 106 -0.64 -0.16 2.85
N LEU A 107 -1.15 0.99 2.37
CA LEU A 107 -0.47 2.28 2.43
C LEU A 107 -1.28 3.30 3.24
N LEU A 108 -0.63 4.00 4.16
CA LEU A 108 -1.16 5.19 4.82
C LEU A 108 -0.38 6.41 4.36
N ILE A 109 -1.04 7.31 3.64
CA ILE A 109 -0.48 8.58 3.18
C ILE A 109 -0.90 9.69 4.13
N ILE A 110 0.08 10.50 4.53
CA ILE A 110 -0.08 11.59 5.48
C ILE A 110 0.43 12.86 4.81
N ASP A 111 -0.33 13.94 4.95
CA ASP A 111 0.04 15.25 4.45
C ASP A 111 -0.56 16.32 5.36
N SER A 112 0.07 17.49 5.40
CA SER A 112 -0.35 18.63 6.21
C SER A 112 -1.58 19.35 5.65
N SER A 113 -1.98 19.06 4.40
CA SER A 113 -3.16 19.67 3.79
C SER A 113 -3.94 18.68 2.92
N SER A 114 -5.26 18.88 2.78
CA SER A 114 -6.10 18.09 1.87
C SER A 114 -5.63 18.20 0.41
N ALA A 115 -5.14 19.37 0.00
CA ALA A 115 -4.60 19.59 -1.34
C ALA A 115 -3.27 18.85 -1.58
N GLY A 116 -2.36 18.86 -0.59
CA GLY A 116 -1.11 18.10 -0.65
C GLY A 116 -1.36 16.60 -0.65
N LEU A 117 -2.30 16.13 0.17
CA LEU A 117 -2.74 14.73 0.20
C LEU A 117 -3.25 14.28 -1.17
N GLN A 118 -4.13 15.05 -1.81
CA GLN A 118 -4.65 14.72 -3.13
C GLN A 118 -3.52 14.65 -4.18
N ARG A 119 -2.62 15.64 -4.18
CA ARG A 119 -1.46 15.67 -5.10
C ARG A 119 -0.58 14.43 -4.94
N THR A 120 -0.28 14.04 -3.70
CA THR A 120 0.53 12.87 -3.40
C THR A 120 -0.16 11.59 -3.86
N ILE A 121 -1.47 11.45 -3.64
CA ILE A 121 -2.26 10.31 -4.13
C ILE A 121 -2.28 10.24 -5.66
N ASP A 122 -2.42 11.39 -6.35
CA ASP A 122 -2.42 11.43 -7.81
C ASP A 122 -1.07 11.01 -8.40
N GLN A 123 0.03 11.47 -7.81
CA GLN A 123 1.38 11.07 -8.19
C GLN A 123 1.63 9.58 -7.94
N LEU A 124 1.29 9.08 -6.74
CA LEU A 124 1.40 7.66 -6.42
C LEU A 124 0.55 6.80 -7.36
N SER A 125 -0.68 7.22 -7.66
CA SER A 125 -1.56 6.52 -8.60
C SER A 125 -0.93 6.46 -10.00
N SER A 126 -0.34 7.56 -10.47
CA SER A 126 0.38 7.59 -11.75
C SER A 126 1.58 6.64 -11.77
N GLN A 127 2.41 6.63 -10.73
CA GLN A 127 3.57 5.73 -10.65
C GLN A 127 3.17 4.27 -10.50
N ALA A 128 2.15 3.97 -9.69
CA ALA A 128 1.60 2.63 -9.54
C ALA A 128 1.06 2.11 -10.88
N ASN A 129 0.30 2.93 -11.62
CA ASN A 129 -0.22 2.56 -12.94
C ASN A 129 0.89 2.20 -13.93
N ARG A 130 2.01 2.94 -13.92
CA ARG A 130 3.20 2.63 -14.74
C ARG A 130 3.87 1.31 -14.37
N ALA A 131 3.70 0.86 -13.12
CA ALA A 131 4.16 -0.42 -12.62
C ALA A 131 3.13 -1.55 -12.78
N GLY A 132 2.01 -1.31 -13.46
CA GLY A 132 0.91 -2.27 -13.61
C GLY A 132 0.04 -2.43 -12.36
N LEU A 133 0.23 -1.61 -11.34
CA LEU A 133 -0.53 -1.61 -10.10
C LEU A 133 -1.66 -0.58 -10.14
N LYS A 134 -2.76 -0.89 -9.47
CA LYS A 134 -3.91 0.01 -9.34
C LYS A 134 -4.38 0.02 -7.91
N PHE A 135 -4.79 1.19 -7.43
CA PHE A 135 -5.52 1.29 -6.17
C PHE A 135 -6.99 0.93 -6.37
N LYS A 136 -7.62 0.31 -5.37
CA LYS A 136 -9.04 -0.06 -5.35
C LYS A 136 -9.85 0.98 -4.56
N PRO A 137 -10.48 1.99 -5.19
CA PRO A 137 -11.09 3.12 -4.48
C PRO A 137 -12.15 2.71 -3.45
N ALA A 138 -12.88 1.63 -3.72
CA ALA A 138 -13.91 1.08 -2.84
C ALA A 138 -13.37 0.57 -1.48
N LYS A 139 -12.07 0.28 -1.39
CA LYS A 139 -11.41 -0.11 -0.15
C LYS A 139 -10.58 1.01 0.48
N CYS A 140 -10.35 2.09 -0.26
CA CYS A 140 -9.62 3.24 0.25
C CYS A 140 -10.53 4.11 1.13
N ALA A 141 -9.92 4.83 2.07
CA ALA A 141 -10.61 5.80 2.90
C ALA A 141 -9.72 7.01 3.19
N SER A 142 -10.33 8.17 3.47
CA SER A 142 -9.64 9.38 3.89
C SER A 142 -10.17 9.91 5.22
N LEU A 143 -9.30 10.57 5.96
CA LEU A 143 -9.64 11.38 7.12
C LEU A 143 -8.87 12.69 7.03
N SER A 144 -9.59 13.79 6.85
CA SER A 144 -9.05 15.15 6.88
C SER A 144 -9.75 15.93 8.00
N PHE A 145 -8.99 16.69 8.78
CA PHE A 145 -9.53 17.56 9.81
C PHE A 145 -8.72 18.84 9.93
N SER A 146 -9.36 19.90 10.36
CA SER A 146 -8.76 21.21 10.63
C SER A 146 -9.04 21.63 12.06
N PHE A 147 -8.21 22.53 12.56
CA PHE A 147 -8.40 23.19 13.85
C PHE A 147 -8.84 24.62 13.60
N THR A 148 -10.03 24.98 14.07
CA THR A 148 -10.52 26.36 14.03
C THR A 148 -11.03 26.71 15.42
N SER A 149 -10.52 27.79 16.01
CA SER A 149 -10.99 28.29 17.31
C SER A 149 -11.01 27.23 18.43
N HIS A 150 -9.94 26.43 18.54
CA HIS A 150 -9.81 25.31 19.50
C HIS A 150 -10.78 24.14 19.32
N ARG A 151 -11.58 24.12 18.24
CA ARG A 151 -12.41 22.98 17.88
C ARG A 151 -11.82 22.25 16.66
N ARG A 152 -11.82 20.93 16.73
CA ARG A 152 -11.49 20.06 15.61
C ARG A 152 -12.75 19.90 14.76
N HIS A 153 -12.60 20.05 13.45
CA HIS A 153 -13.67 19.83 12.48
C HIS A 153 -13.16 18.93 11.37
N ILE A 154 -13.97 17.96 10.96
CA ILE A 154 -13.67 17.13 9.79
C ILE A 154 -13.83 18.00 8.55
N ASP A 155 -12.85 17.92 7.65
CA ASP A 155 -12.91 18.55 6.35
C ASP A 155 -13.73 17.64 5.40
N PRO A 156 -14.89 18.10 4.90
CA PRO A 156 -15.75 17.31 4.04
C PRO A 156 -15.21 17.18 2.61
N SER A 157 -14.13 17.89 2.26
CA SER A 157 -13.58 17.89 0.91
C SER A 157 -13.23 16.46 0.45
N PRO A 158 -13.78 16.00 -0.69
CA PRO A 158 -13.60 14.63 -1.11
C PRO A 158 -12.18 14.40 -1.62
N ILE A 159 -11.50 13.42 -1.03
CA ILE A 159 -10.28 12.84 -1.59
C ILE A 159 -10.67 11.82 -2.65
N ARG A 160 -9.88 11.75 -3.72
CA ARG A 160 -10.12 10.90 -4.88
C ARG A 160 -8.92 10.00 -5.16
N VAL A 161 -9.20 8.80 -5.64
CA VAL A 161 -8.22 7.84 -6.16
C VAL A 161 -8.67 7.47 -7.56
N ASN A 162 -7.81 7.65 -8.56
CA ASN A 162 -8.17 7.44 -9.98
C ASN A 162 -9.47 8.20 -10.37
N ASN A 163 -9.61 9.45 -9.94
CA ASN A 163 -10.79 10.31 -10.10
C ASN A 163 -12.08 9.86 -9.39
N VAL A 164 -12.08 8.70 -8.73
CA VAL A 164 -13.22 8.18 -7.96
C VAL A 164 -13.12 8.69 -6.51
N PRO A 165 -14.17 9.31 -5.95
CA PRO A 165 -14.15 9.72 -4.55
C PRO A 165 -14.07 8.48 -3.64
N ILE A 166 -13.19 8.54 -2.65
CA ILE A 166 -13.04 7.48 -1.63
C ILE A 166 -13.85 7.82 -0.39
N ARG A 167 -14.09 6.83 0.48
CA ARG A 167 -14.87 7.02 1.71
C ARG A 167 -14.20 8.07 2.61
N ASN A 168 -14.89 9.17 2.90
CA ASN A 168 -14.47 10.13 3.91
C ASN A 168 -14.99 9.68 5.29
N ILE A 169 -14.09 9.49 6.25
CA ILE A 169 -14.42 9.02 7.60
C ILE A 169 -15.07 10.14 8.39
N SER A 170 -16.26 9.88 8.94
CA SER A 170 -16.98 10.82 9.80
C SER A 170 -16.49 10.78 11.25
N ASP A 171 -17.03 11.65 12.09
CA ASP A 171 -16.70 11.81 13.51
C ASP A 171 -17.03 10.58 14.37
N GLN A 172 -18.07 9.85 13.98
CA GLN A 172 -18.56 8.62 14.62
C GLN A 172 -17.99 7.33 14.00
N ASP A 173 -17.07 7.45 13.05
CA ASP A 173 -16.57 6.33 12.25
C ASP A 173 -15.05 6.15 12.42
N ALA A 174 -14.55 4.97 12.05
CA ALA A 174 -13.14 4.62 12.13
C ALA A 174 -12.73 3.65 11.03
N TYR A 175 -11.48 3.77 10.58
CA TYR A 175 -10.84 2.81 9.70
C TYR A 175 -10.07 1.78 10.50
N LYS A 176 -10.17 0.50 10.12
CA LYS A 176 -9.37 -0.58 10.72
C LYS A 176 -8.05 -0.69 9.96
N TYR A 177 -6.98 -0.14 10.53
CA TYR A 177 -5.62 -0.20 9.98
C TYR A 177 -4.76 -1.13 10.82
N LEU A 178 -4.25 -2.21 10.23
CA LEU A 178 -3.41 -3.21 10.92
C LEU A 178 -4.02 -3.73 12.24
N GLY A 179 -5.35 -3.89 12.27
CA GLY A 179 -6.09 -4.34 13.45
C GLY A 179 -6.52 -3.24 14.42
N VAL A 180 -5.95 -2.04 14.32
CA VAL A 180 -6.27 -0.89 15.19
C VAL A 180 -7.34 -0.01 14.54
N ARG A 181 -8.32 0.45 15.32
CA ARG A 181 -9.34 1.41 14.85
C ARG A 181 -8.78 2.82 14.95
N VAL A 182 -8.68 3.51 13.82
CA VAL A 182 -8.22 4.90 13.72
C VAL A 182 -9.37 5.75 13.21
N GLY A 183 -9.79 6.74 13.99
CA GLY A 183 -10.90 7.63 13.65
C GLY A 183 -10.77 8.97 14.36
N PHE A 184 -11.68 9.90 14.06
CA PHE A 184 -11.62 11.26 14.59
C PHE A 184 -11.84 11.33 16.11
N SER A 185 -12.83 10.59 16.61
CA SER A 185 -13.18 10.54 18.04
C SER A 185 -12.57 9.35 18.78
N PHE A 186 -11.94 8.41 18.06
CA PHE A 186 -11.35 7.20 18.61
C PHE A 186 -9.87 7.43 18.89
N SER A 187 -9.56 8.18 19.95
CA SER A 187 -8.19 8.36 20.45
C SER A 187 -8.00 7.98 21.92
N GLN A 188 -8.88 7.14 22.48
CA GLN A 188 -8.71 6.59 23.82
C GLN A 188 -9.21 5.13 23.88
N ASP A 189 -8.27 4.20 23.71
CA ASP A 189 -8.27 2.91 24.40
C ASP A 189 -6.80 2.53 24.66
N HIS A 190 -6.10 3.40 25.40
CA HIS A 190 -4.77 3.10 25.95
C HIS A 190 -4.86 2.27 27.25
N GLY A 191 -5.74 1.26 27.28
CA GLY A 191 -6.04 0.46 28.48
C GLY A 191 -5.59 -1.00 28.44
N GLU A 192 -5.52 -1.65 27.28
CA GLU A 192 -5.38 -3.13 27.25
C GLU A 192 -4.16 -3.67 26.51
N PHE A 193 -3.33 -2.83 25.89
CA PHE A 193 -2.14 -3.29 25.14
C PHE A 193 -0.96 -3.74 26.04
N PHE A 194 -0.99 -3.51 27.36
CA PHE A 194 0.08 -3.87 28.30
C PHE A 194 -0.39 -4.68 29.53
N ARG A 195 -1.43 -5.51 29.42
CA ARG A 195 -1.60 -6.62 30.37
C ARG A 195 -1.10 -7.91 29.74
N GLY A 196 0.15 -8.25 30.05
CA GLY A 196 0.65 -9.60 29.85
C GLY A 196 -0.31 -10.58 30.53
N SER A 197 -0.94 -11.43 29.72
CA SER A 197 -1.56 -12.64 30.25
C SER A 197 -0.43 -13.57 30.67
N PRO A 198 -0.43 -14.09 31.91
CA PRO A 198 0.53 -15.12 32.29
C PRO A 198 0.23 -16.34 31.44
N LEU A 199 1.22 -16.74 30.64
CA LEU A 199 1.21 -18.03 29.95
C LEU A 199 1.11 -19.11 31.02
N MET A 200 -0.04 -19.78 31.09
CA MET A 200 -0.19 -21.08 31.71
C MET A 200 -0.17 -22.11 30.59
N TRP A 201 1.03 -22.57 30.25
CA TRP A 201 1.38 -23.92 29.78
C TRP A 201 2.85 -24.15 30.13
#